data_AF-A0A1G7F687-F1
#
_entry.id   AF-A0A1G7F687-F1
#
_cell.length_a   1.000
_cell.length_b   1.000
_cell.length_c   1.000
_cell.angle_alpha   90.00
_cell.angle_beta   90.00
_cell.angle_gamma   90.00
#
_symmetry.space_group_name_H-M   'P 1'
#
loop_
_entity.id
_entity.type
_entity.pdbx_description
1 polymer ?
#
loop_
_entity_poly.entity_id
_entity_poly.type
_entity_poly.pdbx_seq_one_letter_code
_entity_poly.pdbx_strand_id
1 'polypeptide(L)'
;MQRPEFTDEERALILAVASGSDSQFERILGHLPWIAPGIAFIAYGALSGQLHAVTIGALSVLLYQFWGLVQELRYSALYTAIFRKIARQLGEPAATTAQDPPELR
;
A
#
# COMPACT_ATOMS: atom_id res chain seq x y z
N MET A 1 14.76 -10.66 22.27
CA MET A 1 13.54 -10.05 21.67
C MET A 1 12.94 -11.05 20.70
N GLN A 2 11.68 -11.46 20.88
CA GLN A 2 10.97 -12.29 19.90
C GLN A 2 10.67 -11.45 18.66
N ARG A 3 10.92 -12.00 17.46
CA ARG A 3 10.69 -11.30 16.20
C ARG A 3 9.18 -11.15 15.98
N PRO A 4 8.67 -9.99 15.50
CA PRO A 4 7.24 -9.82 15.26
C PRO A 4 6.73 -10.84 14.23
N GLU A 5 5.66 -11.53 14.60
CA GLU A 5 4.94 -12.43 13.69
C GLU A 5 4.03 -11.61 12.78
N PHE A 6 4.49 -11.44 11.55
CA PHE A 6 3.73 -10.83 10.46
C PHE A 6 2.96 -11.90 9.68
N THR A 7 1.81 -11.53 9.13
CA THR A 7 1.11 -12.34 8.12
C THR A 7 1.85 -12.26 6.79
N ASP A 8 1.52 -13.14 5.84
CA ASP A 8 2.17 -13.11 4.52
C ASP A 8 1.83 -11.84 3.73
N GLU A 9 0.62 -11.29 3.93
CA GLU A 9 0.20 -10.00 3.38
C GLU A 9 0.99 -8.82 3.97
N GLU A 10 1.20 -8.82 5.30
CA GLU A 10 2.02 -7.80 5.97
C GLU A 10 3.49 -7.89 5.54
N ARG A 11 4.03 -9.10 5.38
CA ARG A 11 5.39 -9.32 4.87
C ARG A 11 5.55 -8.82 3.45
N ALA A 12 4.59 -9.13 2.58
CA ALA A 12 4.59 -8.65 1.20
C ALA A 12 4.56 -7.11 1.14
N LEU A 13 3.75 -6.47 2.00
CA LEU A 13 3.71 -5.02 2.10
C LEU A 13 5.04 -4.43 2.60
N ILE A 14 5.64 -5.00 3.65
CA ILE A 14 6.94 -4.55 4.17
C ILE A 14 8.03 -4.67 3.10
N LEU A 15 8.08 -5.80 2.39
CA LEU A 15 9.04 -6.00 1.30
C LEU A 15 8.79 -5.02 0.15
N ALA A 16 7.54 -4.81 -0.26
CA ALA A 16 7.18 -3.88 -1.32
C ALA A 16 7.60 -2.44 -0.98
N VAL A 17 7.42 -2.02 0.28
CA VAL A 17 7.86 -0.71 0.77
C VAL A 17 9.39 -0.64 0.82
N ALA A 18 10.07 -1.67 1.32
CA ALA A 18 11.52 -1.70 1.42
C ALA A 18 12.22 -1.74 0.05
N SER A 19 11.59 -2.34 -0.97
CA SER A 19 12.06 -2.34 -2.35
C SER A 19 11.57 -1.13 -3.17
N GLY A 20 10.72 -0.28 -2.58
CA GLY A 20 10.12 0.85 -3.25
C GLY A 20 11.14 1.95 -3.55
N SER A 21 11.01 2.58 -4.71
CA SER A 21 11.78 3.78 -5.05
C SER A 21 11.13 5.02 -4.43
N ASP A 22 11.94 5.88 -3.81
CA ASP A 22 11.51 7.17 -3.26
C ASP A 22 11.25 8.23 -4.36
N SER A 23 11.56 7.92 -5.62
CA SER A 23 11.41 8.86 -6.73
C SER A 23 9.95 9.09 -7.12
N GLN A 24 9.46 10.32 -6.95
CA GLN A 24 8.13 10.72 -7.42
C GLN A 24 7.96 10.56 -8.94
N PHE A 25 9.05 10.74 -9.69
CA PHE A 25 9.02 10.61 -11.15
C PHE A 25 8.79 9.17 -11.60
N GLU A 26 9.47 8.20 -10.97
CA GLU A 26 9.27 6.78 -11.26
C GLU A 26 7.85 6.32 -10.88
N ARG A 27 7.30 6.85 -9.78
CA ARG A 27 5.90 6.60 -9.40
C ARG A 27 4.93 7.11 -10.45
N ILE A 28 5.10 8.35 -10.94
CA ILE A 28 4.24 8.92 -11.98
C ILE A 28 4.34 8.10 -13.27
N LEU A 29 5.56 7.72 -13.69
CA LEU A 29 5.76 6.88 -14.87
C LEU A 29 5.12 5.49 -14.72
N GLY A 30 5.15 4.90 -13.53
CA GLY A 30 4.48 3.63 -13.24
C GLY A 30 2.96 3.68 -13.37
N HIS A 31 2.35 4.86 -13.19
CA HIS A 31 0.91 5.07 -13.34
C HIS A 31 0.50 5.41 -14.79
N LEU A 32 1.45 5.85 -15.63
CA LEU A 32 1.18 6.31 -16.99
C LEU A 32 0.48 5.26 -17.88
N PRO A 33 0.87 3.97 -17.88
CA PRO A 33 0.20 2.95 -18.70
C PRO A 33 -1.28 2.76 -18.35
N TRP A 34 -1.70 3.09 -17.13
CA TRP A 34 -3.06 2.92 -16.65
C TRP A 34 -3.97 4.10 -17.00
N ILE A 35 -3.42 5.31 -17.07
CA ILE A 35 -4.18 6.54 -17.32
C ILE A 35 -4.12 6.93 -18.80
N ALA A 36 -3.01 6.67 -19.49
CA ALA A 36 -2.80 7.09 -20.88
C ALA A 36 -3.89 6.62 -21.86
N PRO A 37 -4.40 5.37 -21.80
CA PRO A 37 -5.49 4.95 -22.69
C PRO A 37 -6.77 5.78 -22.48
N GLY A 38 -7.12 6.08 -21.23
CA GLY A 38 -8.29 6.90 -20.91
C GLY A 38 -8.16 8.33 -21.44
N ILE A 39 -7.00 8.94 -21.26
CA ILE A 39 -6.70 10.28 -21.82
C ILE A 39 -6.76 10.25 -23.35
N ALA A 40 -6.23 9.22 -23.99
CA ALA A 40 -6.26 9.08 -25.44
C ALA A 40 -7.71 9.00 -25.98
N PHE A 41 -8.59 8.26 -25.31
CA PHE A 41 -10.02 8.18 -25.66
C PHE A 41 -10.74 9.52 -25.47
N ILE A 42 -10.42 10.26 -24.40
CA ILE A 42 -10.95 11.62 -24.18
C ILE A 42 -10.53 12.54 -25.31
N ALA A 43 -9.23 12.57 -25.64
CA ALA A 43 -8.69 13.43 -26.69
C ALA A 43 -9.28 13.07 -28.06
N TYR A 44 -9.34 11.78 -28.38
CA TYR A 44 -9.95 11.30 -29.61
C TYR A 44 -11.42 11.73 -29.72
N GLY A 45 -12.23 11.45 -28.69
CA GLY A 45 -13.64 11.79 -28.69
C GLY A 45 -13.90 13.29 -28.78
N ALA A 46 -13.06 14.11 -28.14
CA ALA A 46 -13.16 15.57 -28.22
C ALA A 46 -12.85 16.09 -29.64
N LEU A 47 -11.81 15.55 -30.28
CA LEU A 47 -11.41 15.94 -31.64
C LEU A 47 -12.39 15.44 -32.71
N SER A 48 -13.01 14.27 -32.51
CA SER A 48 -13.93 13.67 -33.46
C SER A 48 -15.41 14.02 -33.20
N GLY A 49 -15.71 14.82 -32.18
CA GLY A 49 -17.09 15.12 -31.75
C GLY A 49 -17.87 13.91 -31.24
N GLN A 50 -17.19 12.83 -30.86
CA GLN A 50 -17.82 11.60 -30.38
C GLN A 50 -17.94 11.61 -28.86
N LEU A 51 -19.11 12.04 -28.36
CA LEU A 51 -19.37 12.11 -26.93
C LEU A 51 -19.15 10.76 -26.22
N HIS A 52 -19.53 9.65 -26.85
CA HIS A 52 -19.35 8.30 -26.29
C HIS A 52 -17.88 7.98 -25.99
N ALA A 53 -16.95 8.34 -26.87
CA ALA A 53 -15.52 8.12 -26.66
C ALA A 53 -14.99 8.96 -25.49
N VAL A 54 -15.45 10.21 -25.36
CA VAL A 54 -15.13 11.06 -24.21
C VAL A 54 -15.65 10.43 -22.91
N THR A 55 -16.90 9.97 -22.90
CA THR A 55 -17.50 9.35 -21.70
C THR A 55 -16.78 8.07 -21.30
N ILE A 56 -16.44 7.20 -22.26
CA ILE A 56 -15.69 5.95 -21.99
C ILE A 56 -14.31 6.29 -21.41
N GLY A 57 -13.60 7.23 -22.03
CA GLY A 57 -12.30 7.68 -21.54
C GLY A 57 -12.37 8.25 -20.12
N ALA A 58 -13.35 9.12 -19.85
CA ALA A 58 -13.57 9.69 -18.51
C ALA A 58 -13.92 8.62 -17.46
N LEU A 59 -14.81 7.68 -17.79
CA LEU A 59 -15.17 6.58 -16.90
C LEU A 59 -13.97 5.68 -16.59
N SER A 60 -13.11 5.41 -17.57
CA SER A 60 -11.91 4.59 -17.36
C SER A 60 -10.92 5.24 -16.39
N VAL A 61 -10.70 6.55 -16.51
CA VAL A 61 -9.85 7.32 -15.58
C VAL A 61 -10.47 7.35 -14.19
N LEU A 62 -11.79 7.57 -14.09
CA LEU A 62 -12.50 7.57 -12.81
C LEU A 62 -12.41 6.21 -12.11
N LEU A 63 -12.57 5.12 -12.84
CA LEU A 63 -12.46 3.77 -12.28
C LEU A 63 -11.04 3.50 -11.75
N TYR A 64 -10.02 3.96 -12.47
CA TYR A 64 -8.64 3.88 -12.02
C TYR A 64 -8.40 4.67 -10.72
N GLN A 65 -8.93 5.89 -10.62
CA GLN A 65 -8.85 6.68 -9.38
C GLN A 65 -9.59 6.00 -8.22
N PHE A 66 -10.77 5.43 -8.48
CA PHE A 66 -11.53 4.70 -7.46
C PHE A 66 -10.78 3.46 -6.97
N TRP A 67 -10.16 2.71 -7.90
CA TRP A 67 -9.29 1.60 -7.55
C TRP A 67 -8.13 2.05 -6.66
N GLY A 68 -7.48 3.17 -6.99
CA GLY A 68 -6.43 3.76 -6.16
C GLY A 68 -6.88 4.04 -4.73
N LEU A 69 -8.06 4.66 -4.57
CA LEU A 69 -8.65 4.93 -3.24
C LEU A 69 -8.93 3.66 -2.46
N VAL A 70 -9.49 2.63 -3.10
CA VAL A 70 -9.75 1.33 -2.46
C VAL A 70 -8.44 0.69 -1.98
N GLN A 71 -7.38 0.78 -2.79
CA GLN A 71 -6.07 0.29 -2.41
C GLN A 71 -5.48 1.06 -1.23
N GLU A 72 -5.56 2.39 -1.22
CA GLU A 72 -5.10 3.23 -0.11
C GLU A 72 -5.82 2.88 1.20
N LEU A 73 -7.14 2.72 1.17
CA LEU A 73 -7.92 2.31 2.34
C LEU A 73 -7.48 0.95 2.88
N ARG A 74 -7.24 -0.02 1.99
CA ARG A 74 -6.76 -1.35 2.35
C ARG A 74 -5.34 -1.30 2.95
N TYR A 75 -4.42 -0.57 2.32
CA TYR A 75 -3.05 -0.45 2.82
C TYR A 75 -2.98 0.33 4.14
N SER A 76 -3.81 1.36 4.33
CA SER A 76 -3.89 2.11 5.59
C SER A 76 -4.26 1.20 6.78
N ALA A 77 -5.20 0.27 6.59
CA ALA A 77 -5.54 -0.73 7.59
C ALA A 77 -4.35 -1.68 7.89
N LEU A 78 -3.64 -2.13 6.85
CA LEU A 78 -2.46 -2.99 6.99
C LEU A 78 -1.31 -2.27 7.70
N TYR A 79 -1.01 -1.01 7.34
CA TYR A 79 -0.02 -0.19 8.05
C TYR A 79 -0.38 -0.06 9.52
N THR A 80 -1.64 0.23 9.84
CA THR A 80 -2.11 0.36 11.22
C THR A 80 -1.90 -0.94 12.01
N ALA A 81 -2.16 -2.09 11.39
CA ALA A 81 -1.93 -3.40 12.01
C ALA A 81 -0.43 -3.66 12.26
N ILE A 82 0.42 -3.40 11.26
CA ILE A 82 1.88 -3.55 11.35
C ILE A 82 2.45 -2.64 12.45
N PHE A 83 2.12 -1.35 12.43
CA PHE A 83 2.62 -0.39 13.44
C PHE A 83 2.12 -0.74 14.84
N ARG A 84 0.90 -1.25 14.98
CA ARG A 84 0.39 -1.72 16.28
C ARG A 84 1.18 -2.92 16.81
N LYS A 85 1.55 -3.88 15.95
CA LYS A 85 2.39 -5.02 16.34
C LYS A 85 3.79 -4.56 16.77
N ILE A 86 4.40 -3.65 16.01
CA ILE A 86 5.71 -3.07 16.32
C ILE A 86 5.66 -2.29 17.64
N ALA A 87 4.65 -1.44 17.84
CA ALA A 87 4.49 -0.64 19.05
C ALA A 87 4.29 -1.50 20.30
N ARG A 88 3.54 -2.61 20.21
CA ARG A 88 3.37 -3.56 21.32
C ARG A 88 4.70 -4.18 21.75
N GLN A 89 5.56 -4.53 20.79
CA GLN A 89 6.86 -5.11 21.08
C GLN A 89 7.88 -4.09 21.60
N LEU A 90 7.81 -2.84 21.13
CA LEU A 90 8.64 -1.75 21.65
C LEU A 90 8.17 -1.27 23.03
N GLY A 91 6.88 -1.44 23.34
CA GLY A 91 6.25 -1.04 24.59
C GLY A 91 6.21 -2.13 25.68
N GLU A 92 6.54 -3.39 25.37
CA GLU A 92 6.76 -4.43 26.38
C GLU A 92 8.11 -4.16 27.08
N PRO A 93 8.12 -3.72 28.35
CA PRO A 93 9.35 -3.75 29.12
C PRO A 93 9.70 -5.23 29.34
N ALA A 94 11.00 -5.53 29.42
CA ALA A 94 11.56 -6.85 29.68
C ALA A 94 11.00 -7.50 30.96
N ALA A 95 9.79 -8.05 30.90
CA ALA A 95 9.13 -8.76 31.99
C ALA A 95 9.23 -10.27 31.74
N THR A 96 10.45 -10.78 31.60
CA THR A 96 10.75 -12.23 31.74
C THR A 96 12.27 -12.45 31.75
N THR A 97 12.93 -12.09 32.84
CA THR A 97 14.21 -12.69 33.27
C THR A 97 14.44 -12.35 34.74
N ALA A 98 13.60 -12.93 35.61
CA ALA A 98 14.00 -13.26 36.97
C ALA A 98 13.84 -14.78 37.06
N GLN A 99 14.87 -15.49 36.60
CA GLN A 99 15.09 -16.88 36.97
C GLN A 99 15.22 -16.91 38.50
N ASP A 100 14.30 -17.59 39.18
CA ASP A 100 14.54 -18.06 40.55
C ASP A 100 15.85 -18.87 40.54
N PRO A 101 16.87 -18.50 41.35
CA PRO A 101 18.04 -19.36 41.52
C PRO A 101 17.61 -20.66 42.24
N PRO A 102 18.19 -21.82 41.90
CA PRO A 102 17.87 -23.06 42.60
C PRO A 102 18.29 -22.93 44.07
N GLU A 103 17.37 -23.23 44.98
CA GLU A 103 17.68 -23.41 46.39
C GLU A 103 18.74 -24.52 46.53
N LEU A 104 19.97 -24.13 46.80
CA LEU A 104 21.03 -25.03 47.25
C LEU A 104 20.66 -25.49 48.66
N ARG A 105 20.28 -26.76 48.76
CA ARG A 105 20.29 -27.53 50.02
C ARG A 105 21.71 -27.83 50.46
#